data_AF-A0A661E7B3-F1
#
_entry.id   AF-A0A661E7B3-F1
#
_cell.length_a   1.000
_cell.length_b   1.000
_cell.length_c   1.000
_cell.angle_alpha   90.00
_cell.angle_beta   90.00
_cell.angle_gamma   90.00
#
_symmetry.space_group_name_H-M   'P 1'
#
loop_
_entity.id
_entity.type
_entity.pdbx_description
1 polymer ?
#
loop_
_entity_poly.entity_id
_entity_poly.type
_entity_poly.pdbx_seq_one_letter_code
_entity_poly.pdbx_strand_id
1 'polypeptide(L)'
;PMQHGIADMLNKYPDHPTELPQFYQQKRDAFTSAMKNTRFKLLPCSGTYFQLADYSEISDLNEYDFCHWLTETAGVAAIPISSFYQTPIEGQRIVRFCFAKSTETLEQVGHLLSAV
;
A
#
# COMPACT_ATOMS: atom_id res chain seq x y z
N PRO A 1 14.01 -17.23 -24.20
CA PRO A 1 13.56 -15.88 -24.67
C PRO A 1 13.50 -14.84 -23.54
N MET A 2 12.86 -15.12 -22.39
CA MET A 2 12.74 -14.16 -21.26
C MET A 2 14.11 -13.72 -20.70
N GLN A 3 15.03 -14.67 -20.52
CA GLN A 3 16.39 -14.37 -20.04
C GLN A 3 17.14 -13.40 -20.98
N HIS A 4 16.97 -13.54 -22.30
CA HIS A 4 17.55 -12.62 -23.28
C HIS A 4 16.94 -11.22 -23.16
N GLY A 5 15.60 -11.10 -23.03
CA GLY A 5 14.95 -9.81 -22.85
C GLY A 5 15.37 -9.08 -21.56
N ILE A 6 15.57 -9.83 -20.46
CA ILE A 6 16.09 -9.26 -19.21
C ILE A 6 17.56 -8.82 -19.40
N ALA A 7 18.39 -9.65 -20.03
CA ALA A 7 19.78 -9.28 -20.31
C ALA A 7 19.87 -8.01 -21.18
N ASP A 8 19.04 -7.91 -22.22
CA ASP A 8 18.96 -6.73 -23.08
C ASP A 8 18.51 -5.49 -22.30
N MET A 9 17.51 -5.62 -21.42
CA MET A 9 17.04 -4.51 -20.58
C MET A 9 18.15 -4.02 -19.65
N LEU A 10 18.83 -4.93 -18.94
CA LEU A 10 19.91 -4.60 -18.02
C LEU A 10 21.08 -3.92 -18.73
N ASN A 11 21.42 -4.36 -19.95
CA ASN A 11 22.49 -3.74 -20.73
C ASN A 11 22.09 -2.37 -21.31
N LYS A 12 20.82 -2.22 -21.73
CA LYS A 12 20.33 -0.99 -22.36
C LYS A 12 19.99 0.11 -21.35
N TYR A 13 19.57 -0.26 -20.15
CA TYR A 13 19.13 0.67 -19.10
C TYR A 13 19.81 0.35 -17.75
N PRO A 14 21.15 0.48 -17.67
CA PRO A 14 21.90 0.13 -16.46
C PRO A 14 21.50 0.97 -15.23
N ASP A 15 21.01 2.20 -15.45
CA ASP A 15 20.61 3.13 -14.39
C ASP A 15 19.16 2.91 -13.92
N HIS A 16 18.34 2.15 -14.64
CA HIS A 16 16.93 1.95 -14.26
C HIS A 16 16.74 1.48 -12.81
N PRO A 17 17.56 0.54 -12.25
CA PRO A 17 17.45 0.15 -10.84
C PRO A 17 17.73 1.29 -9.84
N THR A 18 18.63 2.23 -10.17
CA THR A 18 18.99 3.34 -9.27
C THR A 18 17.97 4.48 -9.30
N GLU A 19 17.14 4.54 -10.34
CA GLU A 19 16.00 5.47 -10.46
C GLU A 19 14.76 5.00 -9.66
N LEU A 20 14.63 3.69 -9.40
CA LEU A 20 13.48 3.11 -8.69
C LEU A 20 13.19 3.73 -7.31
N PRO A 21 14.18 4.05 -6.45
CA PRO A 21 13.92 4.67 -5.16
C PRO A 21 13.18 6.00 -5.30
N GLN A 22 13.63 6.89 -6.19
CA GLN A 22 13.00 8.19 -6.39
C GLN A 22 11.60 8.02 -7.00
N PHE A 23 11.46 7.12 -7.99
CA PHE A 23 10.19 6.81 -8.63
C PHE A 23 9.13 6.32 -7.62
N TYR A 24 9.48 5.36 -6.75
CA TYR A 24 8.55 4.85 -5.75
C TYR A 24 8.37 5.80 -4.57
N GLN A 25 9.36 6.61 -4.22
CA GLN A 25 9.22 7.65 -3.21
C GLN A 25 8.14 8.66 -3.60
N GLN A 26 8.12 9.13 -4.85
CA GLN A 26 7.06 10.02 -5.34
C GLN A 26 5.67 9.41 -5.19
N LYS A 27 5.52 8.12 -5.49
CA LYS A 27 4.24 7.40 -5.33
C LYS A 27 3.85 7.21 -3.87
N ARG A 28 4.81 6.88 -3.00
CA ARG A 28 4.61 6.79 -1.55
C ARG A 28 4.15 8.14 -1.01
N ASP A 29 4.84 9.22 -1.37
CA ASP A 29 4.55 10.56 -0.86
C ASP A 29 3.18 11.06 -1.35
N ALA A 30 2.79 10.73 -2.59
CA ALA A 30 1.44 10.97 -3.10
C ALA A 30 0.38 10.21 -2.30
N PHE A 31 0.58 8.90 -2.08
CA PHE A 31 -0.31 8.08 -1.25
C PHE A 31 -0.42 8.65 0.17
N THR A 32 0.71 8.93 0.83
CA THR A 32 0.73 9.52 2.17
C THR A 32 0.01 10.85 2.22
N SER A 33 0.16 11.70 1.21
CA SER A 33 -0.54 12.98 1.14
C SER A 33 -2.06 12.80 1.02
N ALA A 34 -2.51 11.86 0.19
CA ALA A 34 -3.93 11.54 0.04
C ALA A 34 -4.55 11.00 1.33
N MET A 35 -3.78 10.25 2.13
CA MET A 35 -4.25 9.64 3.38
C MET A 35 -4.33 10.62 4.56
N LYS A 36 -3.77 11.83 4.48
CA LYS A 36 -3.66 12.80 5.60
C LYS A 36 -5.00 13.14 6.26
N ASN A 37 -6.09 13.13 5.50
CA ASN A 37 -7.42 13.48 5.98
C ASN A 37 -8.28 12.26 6.35
N THR A 38 -7.69 11.06 6.32
CA THR A 38 -8.36 9.82 6.74
C THR A 38 -8.04 9.53 8.19
N ARG A 39 -8.79 8.61 8.81
CA ARG A 39 -8.53 8.15 10.18
C ARG A 39 -7.47 7.05 10.27
N PHE A 40 -6.89 6.63 9.14
CA PHE A 40 -5.79 5.67 9.15
C PHE A 40 -4.50 6.30 9.68
N LYS A 41 -3.79 5.57 10.53
CA LYS A 41 -2.45 5.95 10.98
C LYS A 41 -1.40 5.20 10.18
N LEU A 42 -0.73 5.90 9.26
CA LEU A 42 0.35 5.31 8.45
C LEU A 42 1.60 5.04 9.30
N LEU A 43 2.15 3.83 9.17
CA LEU A 43 3.44 3.48 9.77
C LEU A 43 4.62 3.91 8.87
N PRO A 44 5.83 4.15 9.40
CA PRO A 44 6.98 4.50 8.59
C PRO A 44 7.29 3.46 7.49
N CYS A 45 7.47 3.92 6.24
CA CYS A 45 7.80 3.09 5.10
C CYS A 45 9.20 3.43 4.56
N SER A 46 10.19 2.63 4.96
CA SER A 46 11.61 2.82 4.57
C SER A 46 11.99 2.16 3.24
N GLY A 47 11.09 1.37 2.64
CA GLY A 47 11.37 0.66 1.39
C GLY A 47 10.19 -0.20 0.94
N THR A 48 10.39 -0.93 -0.16
CA THR A 48 9.32 -1.62 -0.92
C THR A 48 8.29 -0.65 -1.51
N TYR A 49 7.24 -1.19 -2.12
CA TYR A 49 6.09 -0.43 -2.65
C TYR A 49 4.80 -0.67 -1.85
N PHE A 50 4.94 -1.07 -0.58
CA PHE A 50 3.84 -1.31 0.34
C PHE A 50 3.81 -0.30 1.49
N GLN A 51 2.62 0.12 1.88
CA GLN A 51 2.38 1.01 3.02
C GLN A 51 1.56 0.28 4.07
N LEU A 52 2.06 0.21 5.30
CA LEU A 52 1.30 -0.31 6.44
C LEU A 52 0.49 0.82 7.08
N ALA A 53 -0.73 0.50 7.47
CA ALA A 53 -1.65 1.44 8.10
C ALA A 53 -2.37 0.77 9.27
N ASP A 54 -2.41 1.47 10.39
CA ASP A 54 -3.21 1.12 11.55
C ASP A 54 -4.62 1.72 11.38
N TYR A 55 -5.66 0.89 11.59
CA TYR A 55 -7.07 1.29 11.47
C TYR A 55 -7.82 1.29 12.81
N SER A 56 -7.13 1.24 13.95
CA SER A 56 -7.73 1.23 15.28
C SER A 56 -8.70 2.39 15.56
N GLU A 57 -8.48 3.56 14.94
CA GLU A 57 -9.37 4.72 15.04
C GLU A 57 -10.60 4.64 14.11
N ILE A 58 -10.74 3.57 13.33
CA ILE A 58 -11.83 3.35 12.36
C ILE A 58 -12.78 2.26 12.83
N SER A 59 -12.25 1.12 13.29
CA SER A 59 -13.04 -0.08 13.56
C SER A 59 -12.40 -1.01 14.60
N ASP A 60 -13.25 -1.79 15.28
CA ASP A 60 -12.89 -2.91 16.18
C ASP A 60 -12.89 -4.28 15.49
N LEU A 61 -13.20 -4.33 14.19
CA LEU A 61 -13.11 -5.57 13.41
C LEU A 61 -11.67 -6.12 13.42
N ASN A 62 -11.53 -7.44 13.30
CA ASN A 62 -10.23 -8.02 12.99
C ASN A 62 -9.81 -7.65 11.56
N GLU A 63 -8.53 -7.83 11.22
CA GLU A 63 -7.97 -7.33 9.96
C GLU A 63 -8.62 -7.96 8.72
N TYR A 64 -9.04 -9.23 8.81
CA TYR A 64 -9.69 -9.93 7.70
C TYR A 64 -11.06 -9.33 7.40
N ASP A 65 -11.92 -9.23 8.43
CA ASP A 65 -13.26 -8.68 8.30
C ASP A 65 -13.21 -7.19 7.94
N PHE A 66 -12.23 -6.45 8.48
CA PHE A 66 -12.00 -5.06 8.12
C PHE A 66 -11.65 -4.90 6.63
N CYS A 67 -10.79 -5.74 6.06
CA CYS A 67 -10.42 -5.65 4.64
C CYS A 67 -11.61 -5.93 3.72
N HIS A 68 -12.48 -6.89 4.08
CA HIS A 68 -13.72 -7.15 3.35
C HIS A 68 -14.67 -5.96 3.44
N TRP A 69 -14.94 -5.49 4.66
CA TRP A 69 -15.80 -4.33 4.90
C TRP A 69 -15.31 -3.08 4.17
N LEU A 70 -14.00 -2.82 4.18
CA LEU A 70 -13.39 -1.68 3.50
C LEU A 70 -13.58 -1.77 1.98
N THR A 71 -13.44 -2.97 1.42
CA THR A 71 -13.64 -3.22 0.00
C THR A 71 -15.10 -2.99 -0.39
N GLU A 72 -16.06 -3.48 0.39
CA GLU A 72 -17.50 -3.31 0.13
C GLU A 72 -17.96 -1.87 0.33
N THR A 73 -17.46 -1.19 1.37
CA THR A 73 -17.95 0.12 1.79
C THR A 73 -17.28 1.27 1.05
N ALA A 74 -15.95 1.22 0.90
CA ALA A 74 -15.17 2.29 0.29
C ALA A 74 -14.66 1.95 -1.13
N GLY A 75 -14.85 0.71 -1.60
CA GLY A 75 -14.31 0.27 -2.89
C GLY A 75 -12.79 0.15 -2.91
N VAL A 76 -12.14 0.12 -1.75
CA VAL A 76 -10.67 0.07 -1.63
C VAL A 76 -10.24 -1.25 -1.00
N ALA A 77 -9.49 -2.04 -1.76
CA ALA A 77 -8.91 -3.28 -1.26
C ALA A 77 -7.61 -3.04 -0.49
N ALA A 78 -7.52 -3.61 0.71
CA ALA A 78 -6.30 -3.74 1.50
C ALA A 78 -6.01 -5.23 1.79
N ILE A 79 -4.79 -5.53 2.22
CA ILE A 79 -4.42 -6.89 2.63
C ILE A 79 -4.21 -6.93 4.15
N PRO A 80 -4.84 -7.87 4.88
CA PRO A 80 -4.63 -8.01 6.31
C PRO A 80 -3.21 -8.50 6.61
N ILE A 81 -2.56 -7.89 7.61
CA ILE A 81 -1.18 -8.26 7.95
C ILE A 81 -1.10 -9.60 8.70
N SER A 82 -2.12 -9.99 9.45
CA SER A 82 -2.31 -11.31 10.06
C SER A 82 -2.06 -12.48 9.11
N SER A 83 -2.36 -12.35 7.82
CA SER A 83 -2.11 -13.40 6.83
C SER A 83 -0.63 -13.71 6.59
N PHE A 84 0.28 -12.86 7.07
CA PHE A 84 1.73 -13.07 7.01
C PHE A 84 2.32 -13.64 8.31
N TYR A 85 1.50 -13.86 9.35
CA TYR A 85 1.91 -14.52 10.57
C TYR A 85 1.41 -15.97 10.60
N GLN A 86 2.21 -16.88 11.16
CA GLN A 86 1.76 -18.24 11.45
C GLN A 86 0.65 -18.24 12.52
N THR A 87 0.80 -17.39 13.54
CA THR A 87 -0.20 -17.14 14.58
C THR A 87 -0.52 -15.66 14.59
N PRO A 88 -1.77 -15.25 14.33
CA PRO A 88 -2.17 -13.84 14.37
C PRO A 88 -1.89 -13.20 15.74
N ILE A 89 -1.52 -11.92 15.73
CA ILE A 89 -1.33 -11.14 16.95
C ILE A 89 -2.69 -10.60 17.39
N GLU A 90 -3.14 -11.00 18.58
CA GLU A 90 -4.43 -10.58 19.12
C GLU A 90 -4.50 -9.05 19.25
N GLY A 91 -5.62 -8.48 18.79
CA GLY A 91 -5.86 -7.03 18.82
C GLY A 91 -5.04 -6.21 17.83
N GLN A 92 -4.20 -6.83 16.98
CA GLN A 92 -3.50 -6.14 15.90
C GLN A 92 -4.49 -5.63 14.85
N ARG A 93 -4.30 -4.38 14.42
CA ARG A 93 -5.18 -3.70 13.47
C ARG A 93 -4.41 -3.04 12.34
N ILE A 94 -3.55 -3.82 11.70
CA ILE A 94 -2.67 -3.35 10.63
C ILE A 94 -3.11 -3.94 9.28
N VAL A 95 -3.24 -3.06 8.29
CA VAL A 95 -3.45 -3.47 6.90
C VAL A 95 -2.33 -2.97 6.01
N ARG A 96 -2.15 -3.64 4.88
CA ARG A 96 -1.15 -3.31 3.87
C ARG A 96 -1.81 -2.83 2.59
N PHE A 97 -1.48 -1.61 2.19
CA PHE A 97 -1.79 -1.05 0.88
C PHE A 97 -0.58 -1.19 -0.05
N CYS A 98 -0.83 -1.21 -1.37
CA CYS A 98 0.21 -1.20 -2.40
C CYS A 98 0.10 0.09 -3.22
N PHE A 99 1.14 0.92 -3.19
CA PHE A 99 1.18 2.20 -3.92
C PHE A 99 1.88 2.10 -5.27
N ALA A 100 2.26 0.90 -5.72
CA ALA A 100 2.69 0.64 -7.10
C ALA A 100 1.50 0.71 -8.08
N LYS A 101 0.90 1.90 -8.20
CA LYS A 101 -0.30 2.20 -8.98
C LYS A 101 -0.08 3.45 -9.84
N SER A 102 -1.03 3.75 -10.73
CA SER A 102 -1.02 5.01 -11.48
C SER A 102 -1.25 6.19 -10.54
N THR A 103 -0.84 7.39 -10.94
CA THR A 103 -1.00 8.60 -10.13
C THR A 103 -2.48 8.88 -9.87
N GLU A 104 -3.33 8.68 -10.88
CA GLU A 104 -4.78 8.88 -10.80
C GLU A 104 -5.42 7.97 -9.75
N THR A 105 -4.96 6.72 -9.65
CA THR A 105 -5.43 5.78 -8.62
C THR A 105 -5.04 6.25 -7.21
N LEU A 106 -3.83 6.80 -7.06
CA LEU A 106 -3.33 7.28 -5.77
C LEU A 106 -4.01 8.57 -5.31
N GLU A 107 -4.38 9.44 -6.24
CA GLU A 107 -5.12 10.67 -5.93
C GLU A 107 -6.55 10.39 -5.48
N GLN A 108 -7.19 9.37 -6.06
CA GLN A 108 -8.57 8.98 -5.72
C GLN A 108 -8.68 8.32 -4.34
N VAL A 109 -7.63 7.63 -3.86
CA VAL A 109 -7.72 6.81 -2.65
C VAL A 109 -8.10 7.62 -1.41
N GLY A 110 -7.58 8.84 -1.29
CA GLY A 110 -7.88 9.72 -0.14
C GLY A 110 -9.34 10.14 -0.10
N HIS A 111 -9.95 10.37 -1.27
CA HIS A 111 -11.37 10.68 -1.35
C HIS A 111 -12.23 9.50 -0.93
N LEU A 112 -11.96 8.30 -1.47
CA LEU A 112 -12.70 7.08 -1.14
C LEU A 112 -12.59 6.74 0.35
N LEU A 113 -11.40 6.87 0.93
CA LEU A 113 -11.14 6.53 2.32
C LEU A 113 -11.54 7.63 3.31
N SER A 114 -11.88 8.83 2.85
CA SER A 114 -12.42 9.88 3.74
C SER A 114 -13.86 9.60 4.20
N ALA A 115 -14.55 8.68 3.52
CA ALA A 115 -15.90 8.25 3.86
C ALA A 115 -15.93 7.24 5.02
N VAL A 116 -14.77 6.74 5.48
CA VAL A 116 -14.64 5.73 6.53
C VAL A 116 -13.81 6.20 7.72
#